data_AF-B7ASK6-F1
#
_entry.id   AF-B7ASK6-F1
#
_cell.length_a   1.000
_cell.length_b   1.000
_cell.length_c   1.000
_cell.angle_alpha   90.00
_cell.angle_beta   90.00
_cell.angle_gamma   90.00
#
_symmetry.space_group_name_H-M   'P 1'
#
loop_
_entity.id
_entity.type
_entity.pdbx_description
1 polymer ?
#
loop_
_entity_poly.entity_id
_entity_poly.type
_entity_poly.pdbx_seq_one_letter_code
_entity_poly.pdbx_strand_id
1 'polypeptide(L)' 'MIAQVTDPYEGEVIREITSPTDGIIFFAHTAPMVMENAVIYKIIRRMHE' A
#
# COMPACT_ATOMS: atom_id res chain seq x y z
N MET A 1 -5.82 2.96 7.05
CA MET A 1 -5.56 1.84 6.13
C MET A 1 -5.48 2.40 4.71
N ILE A 2 -4.51 1.96 3.90
CA ILE A 2 -4.33 2.44 2.51
C ILE A 2 -4.49 1.33 1.47
N ALA A 3 -4.31 0.07 1.85
CA ALA A 3 -4.58 -1.09 1.00
C ALA A 3 -4.71 -2.38 1.82
N GLN A 4 -5.19 -3.44 1.17
CA GLN A 4 -5.18 -4.81 1.66
C GLN A 4 -4.49 -5.69 0.61
N VAL A 5 -3.70 -6.65 1.07
CA VAL A 5 -3.16 -7.74 0.24
C VAL A 5 -4.07 -8.94 0.48
N THR A 6 -4.61 -9.49 -0.60
CA THR A 6 -5.41 -10.71 -0.58
C THR A 6 -4.61 -11.87 -1.14
N ASP A 7 -4.90 -13.08 -0.66
CA ASP A 7 -4.44 -14.29 -1.32
C ASP A 7 -5.06 -14.34 -2.73
N PRO A 8 -4.26 -14.50 -3.80
CA PRO A 8 -4.77 -14.44 -5.16
C PRO A 8 -5.63 -15.65 -5.56
N TYR A 9 -5.57 -16.75 -4.80
CA TYR A 9 -6.35 -17.96 -5.03
C TYR A 9 -7.58 -18.05 -4.11
N GLU A 10 -7.42 -17.69 -2.84
CA GLU A 10 -8.49 -17.82 -1.83
C GLU A 10 -9.31 -16.53 -1.67
N GLY A 11 -8.77 -15.37 -2.02
CA GLY A 11 -9.43 -14.06 -1.88
C GLY A 11 -9.44 -13.51 -0.46
N GLU A 12 -8.93 -14.25 0.52
CA GLU A 12 -8.83 -13.86 1.91
C GLU A 12 -7.79 -12.75 2.12
N VAL A 13 -8.04 -11.84 3.06
CA VAL A 13 -7.10 -10.76 3.39
C VAL A 13 -5.95 -11.33 4.22
N ILE A 14 -4.75 -11.39 3.64
CA ILE A 14 -3.55 -11.88 4.33
C ILE A 14 -2.78 -10.77 5.01
N ARG A 15 -2.98 -9.50 4.59
CA ARG A 15 -2.30 -8.35 5.21
C ARG A 15 -3.03 -7.05 4.97
N GLU A 16 -3.11 -6.23 6.02
CA GLU A 16 -3.48 -4.82 5.89
C GLU A 16 -2.23 -3.94 5.78
N ILE A 17 -2.30 -2.94 4.91
CA ILE A 17 -1.25 -1.94 4.74
C ILE A 17 -1.76 -0.62 5.30
N THR A 18 -1.04 -0.11 6.28
CA THR A 18 -1.28 1.20 6.88
C THR A 18 -0.17 2.16 6.47
N SER A 19 -0.52 3.44 6.31
CA SER A 19 0.50 4.47 6.14
C SER A 19 1.16 4.71 7.50
N PRO A 20 2.51 4.78 7.58
CA PRO A 20 3.20 5.11 8.82
C PRO A 20 3.15 6.61 9.14
N THR A 21 2.65 7.45 8.23
CA THR A 21 2.64 8.91 8.38
C THR A 21 1.51 9.56 7.60
N ASP A 22 1.13 10.78 7.98
CA ASP A 22 0.24 11.60 7.19
C ASP A 22 0.98 12.18 5.97
N GLY A 23 0.28 12.25 4.83
CA GLY A 23 0.92 12.66 3.59
C GLY A 23 0.04 12.48 2.37
N ILE A 24 0.67 12.65 1.21
CA ILE A 24 0.05 12.49 -0.10
C ILE A 24 0.68 11.26 -0.78
N ILE A 25 -0.16 10.37 -1.32
CA ILE A 25 0.30 9.27 -2.17
C ILE A 25 0.79 9.88 -3.48
N PHE A 26 2.09 9.80 -3.74
CA PHE A 26 2.69 10.31 -4.98
C PHE A 26 2.91 9.22 -6.03
N PHE A 27 2.88 7.96 -5.58
CA PHE A 27 2.99 6.79 -6.43
C PHE A 27 2.08 5.70 -5.90
N ALA A 28 1.33 5.08 -6.80
CA ALA A 28 0.56 3.87 -6.55
C ALA A 28 0.86 2.88 -7.68
N HIS A 29 1.19 1.65 -7.32
CA HIS A 29 1.30 0.56 -8.28
C HIS A 29 -0.09 0.29 -8.90
N THR A 30 -0.15 0.08 -10.21
CA THR A 30 -1.43 0.03 -10.94
C THR A 30 -1.88 -1.38 -11.29
N ALA A 31 -0.98 -2.38 -11.29
CA ALA A 31 -1.37 -3.76 -11.51
C ALA A 31 -1.93 -4.37 -10.20
N PRO A 32 -2.95 -5.25 -10.28
CA PRO A 32 -3.55 -5.83 -9.09
C PRO A 32 -2.68 -6.92 -8.44
N MET A 33 -1.77 -7.52 -9.19
CA MET A 33 -0.89 -8.58 -8.72
C MET A 33 0.49 -8.01 -8.37
N VAL A 34 0.96 -8.33 -7.17
CA VAL A 34 2.24 -7.85 -6.65
C VAL A 34 3.04 -9.01 -6.04
N MET A 35 4.36 -8.95 -6.17
CA MET A 35 5.25 -9.91 -5.51
C MET A 35 5.63 -9.40 -4.12
N GLU A 36 6.13 -10.30 -3.28
CA GLU A 36 6.71 -9.92 -1.99
C GLU A 36 7.81 -8.86 -2.17
N ASN A 37 7.87 -7.90 -1.23
CA ASN A 37 8.81 -6.77 -1.24
C ASN A 37 8.63 -5.75 -2.39
N ALA A 38 7.57 -5.86 -3.19
CA ALA A 38 7.24 -4.84 -4.18
C ALA A 38 6.86 -3.50 -3.51
N VAL A 39 7.27 -2.40 -4.13
CA VAL A 39 6.84 -1.06 -3.72
C VAL A 39 5.47 -0.75 -4.32
N ILE A 40 4.45 -0.70 -3.46
CA ILE A 40 3.04 -0.54 -3.85
C ILE A 40 2.55 0.90 -3.70
N TYR A 41 3.03 1.61 -2.67
CA TYR A 41 2.79 3.04 -2.49
C TYR A 41 4.08 3.74 -2.13
N LYS A 42 4.19 5.00 -2.55
CA LYS A 42 5.15 5.93 -1.99
C LYS A 42 4.42 7.19 -1.55
N ILE A 43 4.79 7.71 -0.37
CA ILE A 43 4.08 8.80 0.31
C ILE A 43 5.05 9.95 0.52
N ILE A 44 4.65 11.16 0.10
CA ILE A 44 5.32 12.40 0.50
C ILE A 44 4.71 12.78 1.84
N ARG A 45 5.52 12.71 2.89
CA ARG A 45 5.11 13.09 4.24
C ARG A 45 4.72 14.56 4.26
N ARG A 46 3.59 14.88 4.89
CA ARG A 46 3.20 16.26 5.14
C ARG A 46 4.02 16.78 6.33
N MET A 47 4.95 17.69 6.05
CA MET A 47 5.71 18.41 7.08
C MET A 47 4.88 19.64 7.47
N HIS A 48 4.35 19.68 8.69
CA HIS A 48 3.94 20.95 9.31
C HIS A 48 5.06 21.34 10.25
N GLU A 49 5.32 22.64 10.37
CA GLU A 49 5.92 23.18 11.60
C GLU A 49 4.87 23.19 12.72
#